data_AF-A0A2V7W6D7-F1
#
_entry.id   AF-A0A2V7W6D7-F1
#
_cell.length_a   1.000
_cell.length_b   1.000
_cell.length_c   1.000
_cell.angle_alpha   90.00
_cell.angle_beta   90.00
_cell.angle_gamma   90.00
#
_symmetry.space_group_name_H-M   'P 1'
#
loop_
_entity.id
_entity.type
_entity.pdbx_description
1 polymer ?
#
loop_
_entity_poly.entity_id
_entity_poly.type
_entity_poly.pdbx_seq_one_letter_code
_entity_poly.pdbx_strand_id
1 'polypeptide(L)'
;MRIVTAAVLLFAAVTAAAAPSADNVPKMTREEALRYLEGERYAVDQTNLVGAIMNGNPELAEALLSAGVDVNDPELIHPALHLAATSCAGKRVETETILTMIEVLLAHGAKANVPGESELSALMVAAQQCEGSIVHRLVKAGADMKFRTTAGFTPLSMAFLVDNLSAAEALVGEGARLSAEAAAKLLEGKDDPKYIALVKKARAK
;
A
#
# COMPACT_ATOMS: atom_id res chain seq x y z
N MET A 1 -26.43 -40.30 32.60
CA MET A 1 -26.18 -40.06 31.17
C MET A 1 -26.65 -38.65 30.82
N ARG A 2 -25.74 -37.66 30.84
CA ARG A 2 -25.99 -36.29 30.36
C ARG A 2 -24.72 -35.86 29.63
N ILE A 3 -24.83 -35.79 28.31
CA ILE A 3 -23.77 -35.36 27.40
C ILE A 3 -23.76 -33.84 27.45
N VAL A 4 -22.63 -33.25 27.88
CA VAL A 4 -22.38 -31.81 27.77
C VAL A 4 -21.75 -31.59 26.40
N THR A 5 -22.50 -31.01 25.47
CA THR A 5 -22.02 -30.61 24.15
C THR A 5 -21.23 -29.31 24.29
N ALA A 6 -19.91 -29.41 24.12
CA ALA A 6 -19.01 -28.25 24.04
C ALA A 6 -19.20 -27.57 22.67
N ALA A 7 -19.67 -26.32 22.69
CA ALA A 7 -19.68 -25.45 21.52
C ALA A 7 -18.26 -24.95 21.26
N VAL A 8 -17.59 -25.54 20.26
CA VAL A 8 -16.31 -25.05 19.74
C VAL A 8 -16.62 -23.82 18.88
N LEU A 9 -16.29 -22.64 19.40
CA LEU A 9 -16.32 -21.38 18.66
C LEU A 9 -15.24 -21.43 17.58
N LEU A 10 -15.68 -21.59 16.33
CA LEU A 10 -14.83 -21.41 15.15
C LEU A 10 -14.46 -19.93 15.03
N PHE A 11 -13.24 -19.56 15.39
CA PHE A 11 -12.66 -18.29 14.96
C PHE A 11 -12.42 -18.37 13.45
N ALA A 12 -13.29 -17.75 12.66
CA ALA A 12 -13.01 -17.49 11.26
C ALA A 12 -11.87 -16.47 11.21
N ALA A 13 -10.65 -16.96 10.99
CA ALA A 13 -9.53 -16.13 10.60
C ALA A 13 -9.90 -15.49 9.26
N VAL A 14 -10.05 -14.16 9.25
CA VAL A 14 -10.03 -13.39 8.00
C VAL A 14 -8.69 -13.72 7.35
N THR A 15 -8.74 -14.48 6.25
CA THR A 15 -7.57 -14.79 5.45
C THR A 15 -7.05 -13.48 4.89
N ALA A 16 -5.99 -12.94 5.49
CA ALA A 16 -5.16 -11.95 4.83
C ALA A 16 -4.78 -12.56 3.48
N ALA A 17 -5.10 -11.86 2.38
CA ALA A 17 -4.58 -12.22 1.07
C ALA A 17 -3.07 -12.40 1.24
N ALA A 18 -2.60 -13.63 1.03
CA ALA A 18 -1.19 -13.93 1.15
C ALA A 18 -0.48 -13.06 0.10
N ALA A 19 0.48 -12.25 0.53
CA ALA A 19 1.34 -11.52 -0.38
C ALA A 19 1.84 -12.47 -1.48
N PRO A 20 2.00 -12.00 -2.73
CA PRO A 20 2.48 -12.85 -3.82
C PRO A 20 3.72 -13.61 -3.34
N SER A 21 3.74 -14.93 -3.55
CA SER A 21 4.90 -15.74 -3.19
C SER A 21 6.13 -15.14 -3.86
N ALA A 22 7.27 -15.11 -3.18
CA ALA A 22 8.51 -14.53 -3.72
C ALA A 22 8.94 -15.15 -5.07
N ASP A 23 8.40 -16.33 -5.40
CA ASP A 23 8.57 -17.04 -6.66
C ASP A 23 7.80 -16.42 -7.84
N ASN A 24 6.78 -15.60 -7.59
CA ASN A 24 5.94 -14.95 -8.61
C ASN A 24 6.33 -13.49 -8.90
N VAL A 25 7.37 -12.98 -8.23
CA VAL A 25 7.90 -11.63 -8.51
C VAL A 25 8.85 -11.73 -9.71
N PRO A 26 8.61 -10.98 -10.81
CA PRO A 26 9.50 -10.98 -11.96
C PRO A 26 10.94 -10.63 -11.53
N LYS A 27 11.91 -11.34 -12.10
CA LYS A 27 13.34 -11.07 -11.91
C LYS A 27 14.06 -11.24 -13.23
N MET A 28 14.92 -10.29 -13.56
CA MET A 28 15.72 -10.33 -14.78
C MET A 28 17.16 -9.98 -14.46
N THR A 29 18.09 -10.63 -15.15
CA THR A 29 19.45 -10.07 -15.27
C THR A 29 19.40 -8.81 -16.14
N ARG A 30 20.41 -7.94 -16.01
CA ARG A 30 20.55 -6.75 -16.87
C ARG A 30 20.53 -7.10 -18.36
N GLU A 31 21.14 -8.22 -18.75
CA GLU A 31 21.20 -8.66 -20.14
C GLU A 31 19.84 -9.12 -20.67
N GLU A 32 19.07 -9.87 -19.86
CA GLU A 32 17.71 -10.29 -20.21
C GLU A 32 16.77 -9.08 -20.31
N ALA A 33 16.88 -8.16 -19.36
CA ALA A 33 16.13 -6.91 -19.35
C ALA A 33 16.37 -6.08 -20.62
N LEU A 34 17.62 -5.88 -21.02
CA LEU A 34 17.95 -5.12 -22.24
C LEU A 34 17.41 -5.80 -23.51
N ARG A 35 17.49 -7.13 -23.60
CA ARG A 35 16.89 -7.88 -24.73
C ARG A 35 15.37 -7.75 -24.78
N TYR A 36 14.71 -7.84 -23.63
CA TYR A 36 13.26 -7.67 -23.53
C TYR A 36 12.84 -6.26 -23.97
N LEU A 37 13.50 -5.23 -23.45
CA LEU A 37 13.19 -3.83 -23.79
C LEU A 37 13.43 -3.52 -25.27
N GLU A 38 14.50 -4.06 -25.86
CA GLU A 38 14.77 -3.93 -27.30
C GLU A 38 13.67 -4.60 -28.14
N GLY A 39 13.27 -5.83 -27.79
CA GLY A 39 12.22 -6.57 -28.49
C GLY A 39 10.85 -5.88 -28.45
N GLU A 40 10.49 -5.32 -27.29
CA GLU A 40 9.24 -4.57 -27.09
C GLU A 40 9.34 -3.09 -27.49
N ARG A 41 10.53 -2.64 -27.93
CA ARG A 41 10.82 -1.27 -28.39
C ARG A 41 10.61 -0.19 -27.31
N TYR A 42 10.88 -0.52 -26.06
CA TYR A 42 10.92 0.44 -24.96
C TYR A 42 12.28 1.12 -24.86
N ALA A 43 12.29 2.43 -24.61
CA ALA A 43 13.50 3.15 -24.23
C ALA A 43 13.80 2.93 -22.75
N VAL A 44 15.09 2.85 -22.38
CA VAL A 44 15.53 2.73 -20.99
C VAL A 44 15.52 4.11 -20.35
N ASP A 45 14.37 4.55 -19.84
CA ASP A 45 14.20 5.86 -19.23
C ASP A 45 13.16 5.86 -18.11
N GLN A 46 13.13 6.97 -17.37
CA GLN A 46 12.19 7.17 -16.26
C GLN A 46 10.72 7.26 -16.71
N THR A 47 10.47 7.75 -17.94
CA THR A 47 9.09 7.94 -18.43
C THR A 47 8.41 6.59 -18.61
N ASN A 48 9.13 5.62 -19.18
CA ASN A 48 8.65 4.25 -19.32
C ASN A 48 8.51 3.57 -17.96
N LEU A 49 9.38 3.86 -16.98
CA LEU A 49 9.25 3.27 -15.63
C LEU A 49 7.98 3.78 -14.94
N VAL A 50 7.74 5.09 -14.99
CA VAL A 50 6.50 5.69 -14.46
C VAL A 50 5.27 5.08 -15.13
N GLY A 51 5.30 4.95 -16.47
CA GLY A 51 4.24 4.31 -17.23
C GLY A 51 4.00 2.84 -16.85
N ALA A 52 5.08 2.07 -16.64
CA ALA A 52 4.99 0.67 -16.22
C ALA A 52 4.35 0.53 -14.83
N ILE A 53 4.74 1.39 -13.88
CA ILE A 53 4.19 1.42 -12.52
C ILE A 53 2.69 1.75 -12.56
N MET A 54 2.33 2.87 -13.20
CA MET A 54 0.96 3.38 -13.22
C MET A 54 -0.05 2.48 -13.95
N ASN A 55 0.43 1.71 -14.93
CA ASN A 55 -0.39 0.77 -15.70
C ASN A 55 -0.37 -0.64 -15.11
N GLY A 56 0.33 -0.86 -13.99
CA GLY A 56 0.41 -2.18 -13.37
C GLY A 56 1.10 -3.22 -14.26
N ASN A 57 2.28 -2.89 -14.78
CA ASN A 57 3.12 -3.82 -15.56
C ASN A 57 4.44 -4.12 -14.81
N PRO A 58 4.43 -5.05 -13.83
CA PRO A 58 5.61 -5.39 -13.04
C PRO A 58 6.76 -5.95 -13.88
N GLU A 59 6.47 -6.68 -14.97
CA GLU A 59 7.49 -7.24 -15.85
C GLU A 59 8.28 -6.15 -16.56
N LEU A 60 7.60 -5.13 -17.11
CA LEU A 60 8.26 -3.98 -17.72
C LEU A 60 9.02 -3.14 -16.69
N ALA A 61 8.44 -2.94 -15.49
CA ALA A 61 9.11 -2.22 -14.42
C ALA A 61 10.41 -2.95 -13.99
N GLU A 62 10.36 -4.27 -13.80
CA GLU A 62 11.53 -5.10 -13.49
C GLU A 62 12.59 -4.97 -14.58
N ALA A 63 12.21 -5.03 -15.87
CA ALA A 63 13.17 -4.88 -16.96
C ALA A 63 13.84 -3.50 -16.93
N LEU A 64 13.08 -2.41 -16.78
CA LEU A 64 13.64 -1.05 -16.74
C LEU A 64 14.59 -0.84 -15.56
N LEU A 65 14.23 -1.34 -14.38
CA LEU A 65 15.05 -1.26 -13.17
C LEU A 65 16.32 -2.11 -13.29
N SER A 66 16.21 -3.34 -13.79
CA SER A 66 17.35 -4.22 -14.05
C SER A 66 18.27 -3.70 -15.17
N ALA A 67 17.75 -2.91 -16.10
CA ALA A 67 18.54 -2.15 -17.09
C ALA A 67 19.26 -0.92 -16.49
N GLY A 68 18.93 -0.54 -15.25
CA GLY A 68 19.62 0.49 -14.47
C GLY A 68 18.90 1.83 -14.37
N VAL A 69 17.59 1.90 -14.65
CA VAL A 69 16.79 3.08 -14.30
C VAL A 69 16.74 3.22 -12.77
N ASP A 70 17.00 4.41 -12.24
CA ASP A 70 17.00 4.64 -10.78
C ASP A 70 15.57 4.67 -10.25
N VAL A 71 15.25 3.73 -9.34
CA VAL A 71 13.93 3.65 -8.67
C VAL A 71 13.65 4.84 -7.75
N ASN A 72 14.70 5.54 -7.30
CA ASN A 72 14.63 6.66 -6.37
C ASN A 72 15.04 7.99 -7.03
N ASP A 73 14.83 8.11 -8.35
CA ASP A 73 15.21 9.30 -9.11
C ASP A 73 14.69 10.59 -8.44
N PRO A 74 15.59 11.54 -8.09
CA PRO A 74 15.21 12.75 -7.38
C PRO A 74 14.41 13.74 -8.23
N GLU A 75 14.36 13.57 -9.56
CA GLU A 75 13.56 14.41 -10.47
C GLU A 75 12.09 13.97 -10.53
N LEU A 76 11.74 12.79 -10.00
CA LEU A 76 10.36 12.34 -9.93
C LEU A 76 9.55 13.17 -8.92
N ILE A 77 8.44 13.74 -9.40
CA ILE A 77 7.46 14.43 -8.55
C ILE A 77 6.87 13.48 -7.49
N HIS A 78 6.66 12.21 -7.87
CA HIS A 78 6.16 11.16 -6.99
C HIS A 78 7.13 9.98 -6.96
N PRO A 79 7.59 9.53 -5.78
CA PRO A 79 8.41 8.34 -5.65
C PRO A 79 7.71 7.08 -6.17
N ALA A 80 8.47 6.06 -6.57
CA ALA A 80 7.92 4.85 -7.21
C ALA A 80 6.82 4.16 -6.36
N LEU A 81 7.01 4.03 -5.04
CA LEU A 81 5.98 3.44 -4.16
C LEU A 81 4.74 4.31 -4.03
N HIS A 82 4.87 5.64 -4.15
CA HIS A 82 3.72 6.55 -4.22
C HIS A 82 2.93 6.29 -5.51
N LEU A 83 3.61 6.19 -6.66
CA LEU A 83 2.98 5.88 -7.95
C LEU A 83 2.29 4.50 -7.97
N ALA A 84 2.87 3.49 -7.31
CA ALA A 84 2.23 2.19 -7.17
C ALA A 84 0.91 2.30 -6.37
N ALA A 85 0.91 3.07 -5.28
CA ALA A 85 -0.29 3.29 -4.47
C ALA A 85 -1.39 4.09 -5.20
N THR A 86 -1.03 5.07 -6.05
CA THR A 86 -2.04 5.82 -6.83
C THR A 86 -2.75 4.95 -7.88
N SER A 87 -2.15 3.82 -8.26
CA SER A 87 -2.73 2.88 -9.23
C SER A 87 -3.99 2.16 -8.70
N CYS A 88 -4.23 2.21 -7.38
CA CYS A 88 -5.49 1.75 -6.77
C CYS A 88 -6.70 2.60 -7.20
N ALA A 89 -6.47 3.85 -7.61
CA ALA A 89 -7.55 4.76 -8.00
C ALA A 89 -8.34 4.22 -9.20
N GLY A 90 -9.66 4.22 -9.07
CA GLY A 90 -10.57 3.78 -10.14
C GLY A 90 -10.55 2.28 -10.42
N LYS A 91 -9.86 1.46 -9.59
CA LYS A 91 -9.82 -0.02 -9.69
C LYS A 91 -9.43 -0.52 -11.09
N ARG A 92 -8.45 0.15 -11.72
CA ARG A 92 -7.97 -0.20 -13.06
C ARG A 92 -6.90 -1.30 -13.04
N VAL A 93 -6.19 -1.42 -11.93
CA VAL A 93 -5.14 -2.42 -11.71
C VAL A 93 -5.58 -3.30 -10.55
N GLU A 94 -5.47 -4.61 -10.72
CA GLU A 94 -5.83 -5.60 -9.70
C GLU A 94 -4.91 -5.50 -8.48
N THR A 95 -5.45 -5.76 -7.28
CA THR A 95 -4.71 -5.67 -6.01
C THR A 95 -3.43 -6.51 -6.04
N GLU A 96 -3.47 -7.73 -6.57
CA GLU A 96 -2.31 -8.62 -6.66
C GLU A 96 -1.21 -8.06 -7.57
N THR A 97 -1.58 -7.42 -8.69
CA THR A 97 -0.63 -6.76 -9.58
C THR A 97 0.07 -5.59 -8.90
N ILE A 98 -0.65 -4.82 -8.08
CA ILE A 98 -0.05 -3.73 -7.29
C ILE A 98 0.87 -4.29 -6.20
N LEU A 99 0.50 -5.39 -5.55
CA LEU A 99 1.40 -6.08 -4.60
C LEU A 99 2.69 -6.53 -5.27
N THR A 100 2.61 -7.18 -6.43
CA THR A 100 3.78 -7.59 -7.21
C THR A 100 4.62 -6.38 -7.62
N MET A 101 4.00 -5.29 -8.07
CA MET A 101 4.71 -4.04 -8.36
C MET A 101 5.46 -3.51 -7.14
N ILE A 102 4.83 -3.49 -5.96
CA ILE A 102 5.50 -3.07 -4.71
C ILE A 102 6.70 -3.98 -4.40
N GLU A 103 6.60 -5.30 -4.59
CA GLU A 103 7.74 -6.21 -4.40
C GLU A 103 8.89 -5.90 -5.35
N VAL A 104 8.61 -5.69 -6.64
CA VAL A 104 9.63 -5.33 -7.65
C VAL A 104 10.33 -4.04 -7.22
N LEU A 105 9.58 -2.99 -6.90
CA LEU A 105 10.15 -1.71 -6.49
C LEU A 105 11.01 -1.83 -5.22
N LEU A 106 10.56 -2.60 -4.23
CA LEU A 106 11.31 -2.83 -3.00
C LEU A 106 12.57 -3.66 -3.22
N ALA A 107 12.54 -4.65 -4.12
CA ALA A 107 13.71 -5.45 -4.49
C ALA A 107 14.82 -4.59 -5.10
N HIS A 108 14.46 -3.51 -5.80
CA HIS A 108 15.38 -2.51 -6.35
C HIS A 108 15.69 -1.35 -5.39
N GLY A 109 15.22 -1.42 -4.14
CA GLY A 109 15.58 -0.47 -3.09
C GLY A 109 14.74 0.81 -3.06
N ALA A 110 13.49 0.77 -3.53
CA ALA A 110 12.57 1.89 -3.39
C ALA A 110 12.37 2.30 -1.92
N LYS A 111 12.48 3.60 -1.64
CA LYS A 111 12.36 4.14 -0.28
C LYS A 111 10.90 4.35 0.12
N ALA A 112 10.46 3.68 1.20
CA ALA A 112 9.08 3.72 1.67
C ALA A 112 8.61 5.07 2.25
N ASN A 113 9.53 5.93 2.67
CA ASN A 113 9.24 7.15 3.45
C ASN A 113 9.57 8.44 2.72
N VAL A 114 9.71 8.41 1.39
CA VAL A 114 9.84 9.62 0.58
C VAL A 114 8.41 10.10 0.25
N PRO A 115 8.03 11.32 0.65
CA PRO A 115 6.74 11.88 0.26
C PRO A 115 6.77 12.33 -1.20
N GLY A 116 5.63 12.23 -1.88
CA GLY A 116 5.44 12.86 -3.18
C GLY A 116 4.95 14.30 -3.05
N GLU A 117 4.42 14.84 -4.14
CA GLU A 117 3.71 16.13 -4.12
C GLU A 117 2.59 16.16 -3.07
N SER A 118 2.28 17.35 -2.56
CA SER A 118 1.30 17.58 -1.48
C SER A 118 1.64 16.91 -0.14
N GLU A 119 2.92 16.57 0.08
CA GLU A 119 3.41 15.94 1.32
C GLU A 119 2.76 14.58 1.62
N LEU A 120 2.22 13.89 0.61
CA LEU A 120 1.60 12.59 0.84
C LEU A 120 2.64 11.48 0.69
N SER A 121 2.80 10.68 1.76
CA SER A 121 3.57 9.44 1.70
C SER A 121 2.81 8.36 0.93
N ALA A 122 3.53 7.35 0.42
CA ALA A 122 2.91 6.20 -0.25
C ALA A 122 1.84 5.52 0.65
N LEU A 123 2.09 5.44 1.96
CA LEU A 123 1.15 4.89 2.92
C LEU A 123 -0.12 5.74 3.08
N MET A 124 -0.02 7.07 2.99
CA MET A 124 -1.19 7.95 3.01
C MET A 124 -2.05 7.77 1.77
N VAL A 125 -1.43 7.71 0.58
CA VAL A 125 -2.14 7.44 -0.67
C VAL A 125 -2.83 6.08 -0.61
N ALA A 126 -2.11 5.04 -0.15
CA ALA A 126 -2.69 3.71 0.01
C ALA A 126 -3.84 3.70 1.02
N ALA A 127 -3.72 4.43 2.12
CA ALA A 127 -4.79 4.55 3.11
C ALA A 127 -6.06 5.21 2.54
N GLN A 128 -5.91 6.10 1.56
CA GLN A 128 -7.04 6.73 0.88
C GLN A 128 -7.67 5.81 -0.17
N GLN A 129 -6.85 5.10 -0.96
CA GLN A 129 -7.28 4.57 -2.25
C GLN A 129 -7.23 3.04 -2.36
N CYS A 130 -6.39 2.38 -1.56
CA CYS A 130 -6.10 0.95 -1.70
C CYS A 130 -6.85 0.09 -0.68
N GLU A 131 -6.90 -1.20 -0.97
CA GLU A 131 -7.34 -2.22 -0.02
C GLU A 131 -6.32 -2.41 1.12
N GLY A 132 -6.79 -2.95 2.24
CA GLY A 132 -5.97 -3.17 3.43
C GLY A 132 -4.73 -4.05 3.22
N SER A 133 -4.70 -4.92 2.20
CA SER A 133 -3.55 -5.74 1.85
C SER A 133 -2.35 -4.89 1.37
N ILE A 134 -2.58 -3.90 0.51
CA ILE A 134 -1.54 -2.96 0.05
C ILE A 134 -1.01 -2.16 1.23
N VAL A 135 -1.92 -1.66 2.08
CA VAL A 135 -1.58 -0.89 3.27
C VAL A 135 -0.72 -1.72 4.24
N HIS A 136 -1.15 -2.94 4.54
CA HIS A 136 -0.40 -3.88 5.35
C HIS A 136 1.01 -4.10 4.78
N ARG A 137 1.11 -4.32 3.46
CA ARG A 137 2.40 -4.60 2.84
C ARG A 137 3.36 -3.41 2.89
N LEU A 138 2.88 -2.18 2.67
CA LEU A 138 3.69 -0.97 2.82
C LEU A 138 4.15 -0.77 4.26
N VAL A 139 3.31 -1.05 5.26
CA VAL A 139 3.74 -1.02 6.67
C VAL A 139 4.84 -2.05 6.93
N LYS A 140 4.72 -3.29 6.41
CA LYS A 140 5.80 -4.28 6.51
C LYS A 140 7.07 -3.88 5.75
N ALA A 141 6.96 -3.00 4.76
CA ALA A 141 8.10 -2.39 4.07
C ALA A 141 8.77 -1.25 4.87
N GLY A 142 8.29 -0.95 6.08
CA GLY A 142 8.83 0.13 6.92
C GLY A 142 8.24 1.51 6.61
N ALA A 143 7.09 1.60 5.95
CA ALA A 143 6.40 2.86 5.77
C ALA A 143 5.94 3.44 7.12
N ASP A 144 6.17 4.74 7.33
CA ASP A 144 5.91 5.41 8.60
C ASP A 144 4.42 5.69 8.80
N MET A 145 3.80 4.90 9.68
CA MET A 145 2.41 5.09 10.12
C MET A 145 2.17 6.38 10.91
N LYS A 146 3.23 7.06 11.37
CA LYS A 146 3.16 8.31 12.13
C LYS A 146 3.46 9.54 11.28
N PHE A 147 3.73 9.39 9.99
CA PHE A 147 3.94 10.51 9.08
C PHE A 147 2.76 11.50 9.19
N ARG A 148 3.04 12.80 9.18
CA ARG A 148 2.02 13.84 9.31
C ARG A 148 2.17 14.87 8.20
N THR A 149 1.05 15.21 7.56
CA THR A 149 1.00 16.40 6.71
C THR A 149 1.07 17.67 7.56
N THR A 150 1.31 18.82 6.94
CA THR A 150 1.16 20.15 7.57
C THR A 150 -0.20 20.38 8.25
N ALA A 151 -1.29 19.83 7.68
CA ALA A 151 -2.62 19.84 8.30
C ALA A 151 -2.78 18.84 9.47
N GLY A 152 -1.74 18.08 9.79
CA GLY A 152 -1.67 17.16 10.92
C GLY A 152 -2.29 15.79 10.68
N PHE A 153 -2.69 15.46 9.45
CA PHE A 153 -3.28 14.16 9.10
C PHE A 153 -2.22 13.06 9.11
N THR A 154 -2.57 11.90 9.68
CA THR A 154 -1.81 10.65 9.61
C THR A 154 -2.43 9.70 8.58
N PRO A 155 -1.74 8.64 8.14
CA PRO A 155 -2.35 7.62 7.27
C PRO A 155 -3.65 7.07 7.85
N LEU A 156 -3.70 6.83 9.17
CA LEU A 156 -4.91 6.32 9.81
C LEU A 156 -6.06 7.33 9.80
N SER A 157 -5.81 8.61 10.09
CA SER A 157 -6.88 9.61 10.00
C SER A 157 -7.37 9.77 8.56
N MET A 158 -6.49 9.64 7.57
CA MET A 158 -6.86 9.71 6.15
C MET A 158 -7.79 8.56 5.76
N ALA A 159 -7.49 7.33 6.18
CA ALA A 159 -8.36 6.17 5.94
C ALA A 159 -9.79 6.40 6.48
N PHE A 160 -9.90 6.94 7.69
CA PHE A 160 -11.19 7.25 8.31
C PHE A 160 -11.93 8.42 7.66
N LEU A 161 -11.22 9.43 7.14
CA LEU A 161 -11.84 10.60 6.51
C LEU A 161 -12.53 10.27 5.19
N VAL A 162 -12.01 9.27 4.46
CA VAL A 162 -12.60 8.79 3.20
C VAL A 162 -13.41 7.50 3.37
N ASP A 163 -13.71 7.11 4.61
CA ASP A 163 -14.43 5.89 4.97
C ASP A 163 -13.82 4.59 4.38
N ASN A 164 -12.50 4.56 4.13
CA ASN A 164 -11.77 3.36 3.73
C ASN A 164 -11.50 2.46 4.95
N LEU A 165 -12.55 1.75 5.38
CA LEU A 165 -12.50 0.88 6.57
C LEU A 165 -11.53 -0.30 6.40
N SER A 166 -11.29 -0.79 5.18
CA SER A 166 -10.33 -1.86 4.92
C SER A 166 -8.90 -1.41 5.25
N ALA A 167 -8.49 -0.24 4.76
CA ALA A 167 -7.21 0.37 5.11
C ALA A 167 -7.11 0.72 6.60
N ALA A 168 -8.19 1.26 7.19
CA ALA A 168 -8.23 1.60 8.61
C ALA A 168 -8.06 0.34 9.49
N GLU A 169 -8.73 -0.76 9.15
CA GLU A 169 -8.57 -2.05 9.85
C GLU A 169 -7.14 -2.55 9.79
N ALA A 170 -6.49 -2.49 8.62
CA ALA A 170 -5.10 -2.88 8.45
C ALA A 170 -4.16 -2.03 9.32
N LEU A 171 -4.28 -0.70 9.27
CA LEU A 171 -3.46 0.22 10.07
C LEU A 171 -3.67 0.02 11.58
N VAL A 172 -4.91 -0.13 12.03
CA VAL A 172 -5.23 -0.39 13.45
C VAL A 172 -4.66 -1.73 13.91
N GLY A 173 -4.71 -2.74 13.03
CA GLY A 173 -4.12 -4.06 13.24
C GLY A 173 -2.60 -4.01 13.40
N GLU A 174 -1.94 -3.17 12.61
CA GLU A 174 -0.49 -2.91 12.71
C GLU A 174 -0.12 -1.96 13.87
N GLY A 175 -1.09 -1.51 14.64
CA GLY A 175 -0.87 -0.72 15.86
C GLY A 175 -0.89 0.79 15.66
N ALA A 176 -1.29 1.30 14.49
CA ALA A 176 -1.57 2.73 14.32
C ALA A 176 -2.69 3.18 15.27
N ARG A 177 -2.57 4.39 15.81
CA ARG A 177 -3.51 4.95 16.78
C ARG A 177 -3.88 6.39 16.43
N LEU A 178 -5.09 6.77 16.82
CA LEU A 178 -5.60 8.14 16.79
C LEU A 178 -5.35 8.83 18.13
N SER A 179 -5.14 10.15 18.09
CA SER A 179 -5.24 10.96 19.31
C SER A 179 -6.68 10.99 19.82
N ALA A 180 -6.87 11.38 21.09
CA ALA A 180 -8.20 11.51 21.67
C ALA A 180 -9.05 12.54 20.91
N GLU A 181 -8.45 13.66 20.50
CA GLU A 181 -9.10 14.74 19.75
C GLU A 181 -9.50 14.29 18.35
N ALA A 182 -8.59 13.61 17.64
CA ALA A 182 -8.88 13.09 16.30
C ALA A 182 -10.00 12.05 16.34
N ALA A 183 -9.97 11.13 17.33
CA ALA A 183 -11.02 10.15 17.51
C ALA A 183 -12.38 10.79 17.85
N ALA A 184 -12.40 11.81 18.71
CA ALA A 184 -13.63 12.53 19.04
C ALA A 184 -14.24 13.20 17.79
N LYS A 185 -13.41 13.92 17.02
CA LYS A 185 -13.86 14.59 15.79
C LYS A 185 -14.40 13.62 14.75
N LEU A 186 -13.79 12.45 14.59
CA LEU A 186 -14.26 11.43 13.64
C LEU A 186 -15.59 10.79 14.07
N LEU A 187 -15.94 10.81 15.36
CA LEU A 187 -17.20 10.28 15.87
C LEU A 187 -18.38 11.27 15.74
N GLU A 188 -18.10 12.56 15.50
CA GLU A 188 -19.13 13.57 15.33
C GLU A 188 -20.01 13.26 14.11
N GLY A 189 -21.31 13.04 14.34
CA GLY A 189 -22.29 12.80 13.27
C GLY A 189 -22.14 11.47 12.54
N LYS A 190 -21.39 10.50 13.08
CA LYS A 190 -21.28 9.14 12.52
C LYS A 190 -22.18 8.17 13.28
N ASP A 191 -23.01 7.43 12.54
CA ASP A 191 -23.94 6.44 13.10
C ASP A 191 -23.55 4.98 12.82
N ASP A 192 -22.63 4.73 11.88
CA ASP A 192 -22.22 3.37 11.51
C ASP A 192 -21.53 2.66 12.70
N PRO A 193 -22.12 1.58 13.26
CA PRO A 193 -21.55 0.87 14.40
C PRO A 193 -20.16 0.29 14.13
N LYS A 194 -19.90 -0.14 12.89
CA LYS A 194 -18.60 -0.69 12.48
C LYS A 194 -17.54 0.42 12.50
N TYR A 195 -17.85 1.56 11.91
CA TYR A 195 -16.99 2.76 11.93
C TYR A 195 -16.68 3.18 13.37
N ILE A 196 -17.72 3.36 14.20
CA ILE A 196 -17.59 3.77 15.59
C ILE A 196 -16.74 2.81 16.40
N ALA A 197 -16.97 1.49 16.25
CA ALA A 197 -16.20 0.47 16.95
C ALA A 197 -14.72 0.52 16.56
N LEU A 198 -14.42 0.72 15.27
CA LEU A 198 -13.05 0.81 14.78
C LEU A 198 -12.35 2.08 15.27
N VAL A 199 -13.00 3.24 15.25
CA VAL A 199 -12.45 4.49 15.81
C VAL A 199 -12.18 4.34 17.31
N LYS A 200 -13.09 3.73 18.07
CA LYS A 200 -12.89 3.45 19.50
C LYS A 200 -11.70 2.52 19.74
N LYS A 201 -11.52 1.49 18.92
CA LYS A 201 -10.36 0.58 18.97
C LYS A 201 -9.05 1.29 18.62
N ALA A 202 -9.10 2.26 17.71
CA ALA A 202 -7.95 3.04 17.25
C ALA A 202 -7.51 4.12 18.23
N ARG A 203 -8.36 4.54 19.18
CA ARG A 203 -8.06 5.61 20.14
C ARG A 203 -6.88 5.21 21.05
N ALA A 204 -5.87 6.06 21.14
CA ALA A 204 -4.79 5.90 22.11
C ALA A 204 -5.34 5.92 23.55
N LYS A 205 -4.77 5.09 24.43
CA LYS A 205 -5.10 5.08 25.86
C LYS A 205 -4.60 6.34 26.55
#